data_AF-A0A8X8D6T5-F1
#
_entry.id   AF-A0A8X8D6T5-F1
#
_cell.length_a   1.000
_cell.length_b   1.000
_cell.length_c   1.000
_cell.angle_alpha   90.00
_cell.angle_beta   90.00
_cell.angle_gamma   90.00
#
_symmetry.space_group_name_H-M   'P 1'
#
loop_
_entity.id
_entity.type
_entity.pdbx_description
1 polymer ?
#
loop_
_entity_poly.entity_id
_entity_poly.type
_entity_poly.pdbx_seq_one_letter_code
_entity_poly.pdbx_strand_id
1 'polypeptide(L)' 'MMATFYEGLLLSEKVGMDPNVLVEVVSEGAISAPMYSLKGPSMVKSLYTTAFPLKHQQKDMRLALGLAGEIAGSKKSRA' A
#
# COMPACT_ATOMS: atom_id res chain seq x y z
N MET A 1 1.06 3.85 -0.81
CA MET A 1 -0.25 3.40 -1.34
C MET A 1 -0.77 2.16 -0.62
N MET A 2 -0.07 1.01 -0.62
CA MET A 2 -0.53 -0.19 0.11
C MET A 2 -0.55 -0.01 1.65
N ALA A 3 0.59 0.41 2.24
CA ALA A 3 0.70 0.63 3.68
C ALA A 3 -0.27 1.72 4.17
N THR A 4 -0.32 2.86 3.46
CA THR A 4 -1.21 3.98 3.75
C THR A 4 -2.70 3.58 3.74
N PHE A 5 -3.10 2.70 2.81
CA PHE A 5 -4.48 2.20 2.77
C PHE A 5 -4.81 1.34 4.01
N TYR A 6 -3.90 0.45 4.39
CA TYR A 6 -4.04 -0.37 5.59
C TYR A 6 -4.05 0.45 6.88
N GLU A 7 -3.17 1.46 6.99
CA GLU A 7 -3.14 2.37 8.13
C GLU A 7 -4.45 3.12 8.30
N GLY A 8 -5.04 3.63 7.21
CA GLY A 8 -6.35 4.26 7.23
C GLY A 8 -7.47 3.30 7.64
N LEU A 9 -7.43 2.06 7.14
CA LEU A 9 -8.38 1.00 7.50
C LEU A 9 -8.30 0.66 9.00
N LEU A 10 -7.09 0.44 9.52
CA LEU A 10 -6.88 0.14 10.94
C LEU A 10 -7.28 1.32 11.83
N LEU A 11 -7.01 2.55 11.40
CA LEU A 11 -7.44 3.74 12.12
C LEU A 11 -8.97 3.82 12.17
N SER A 12 -9.66 3.55 11.06
CA SER A 12 -11.13 3.54 11.01
C SER A 12 -11.74 2.56 12.02
N GLU A 13 -11.20 1.35 12.08
CA GLU A 13 -11.62 0.34 13.04
C GLU A 13 -11.44 0.82 14.49
N LYS A 14 -10.26 1.41 14.78
CA LYS A 14 -9.93 1.91 16.13
C LYS A 14 -10.82 3.06 16.60
N VAL A 15 -11.40 3.83 15.69
CA VAL A 15 -12.35 4.91 16.05
C VAL A 15 -13.81 4.43 16.05
N GLY A 16 -14.05 3.12 15.91
CA GLY A 16 -15.39 2.52 15.98
C GLY A 16 -16.16 2.58 14.66
N MET A 17 -15.49 2.84 13.54
CA MET A 17 -16.11 2.79 12.20
C MET A 17 -16.02 1.38 11.61
N ASP A 18 -17.04 0.95 10.88
CA ASP A 18 -16.98 -0.27 10.09
C ASP A 18 -15.92 -0.12 8.97
N PRO A 19 -14.85 -0.94 8.96
CA PRO A 19 -13.82 -0.87 7.93
C PRO A 19 -14.35 -1.08 6.50
N ASN A 20 -15.48 -1.78 6.32
CA ASN A 20 -16.09 -1.97 5.00
C ASN A 20 -16.61 -0.64 4.42
N VAL A 21 -17.12 0.25 5.27
CA VAL A 21 -17.58 1.58 4.85
C VAL A 21 -16.40 2.40 4.32
N LEU A 22 -15.22 2.29 4.93
CA LEU A 22 -14.03 2.96 4.40
C LEU A 22 -13.67 2.45 3.00
N VAL A 23 -13.74 1.13 2.78
CA VAL A 23 -13.45 0.53 1.47
C VAL A 23 -14.41 1.04 0.39
N GLU A 24 -15.70 1.13 0.72
CA GLU A 24 -16.74 1.68 -0.16
C GLU A 24 -16.52 3.16 -0.46
N VAL A 25 -16.30 4.01 0.55
CA VAL A 25 -16.06 5.44 0.34
C VAL A 25 -14.81 5.68 -0.52
N VAL A 26 -13.76 4.89 -0.33
CA VAL A 26 -12.53 4.98 -1.15
C VAL A 26 -12.80 4.55 -2.61
N SER A 27 -13.72 3.63 -2.88
CA SER A 27 -14.03 3.21 -4.26
C SER A 27 -14.78 4.28 -5.06
N GLU A 28 -15.55 5.13 -4.39
CA GLU A 28 -16.29 6.23 -5.01
C GLU A 28 -15.48 7.54 -5.14
N GLY A 29 -14.30 7.59 -4.51
CA GLY A 29 -13.45 8.78 -4.47
C GLY A 29 -12.44 8.90 -5.60
N ALA A 30 -11.80 10.07 -5.72
CA ALA A 30 -10.77 10.35 -6.72
C ALA A 30 -9.50 9.47 -6.61
N ILE A 31 -9.30 8.80 -5.47
CA ILE A 31 -8.18 7.91 -5.23
C ILE A 31 -8.50 6.44 -5.54
N SER A 32 -9.70 6.13 -6.04
CA SER A 32 -10.13 4.77 -6.36
C SER A 32 -9.11 4.03 -7.23
N ALA A 33 -8.82 2.77 -6.88
CA ALA A 33 -7.86 1.94 -7.59
C ALA A 33 -8.23 0.45 -7.49
N PRO A 34 -8.03 -0.36 -8.55
CA PRO A 34 -8.34 -1.80 -8.53
C PRO A 34 -7.67 -2.57 -7.38
N MET A 35 -6.51 -2.09 -6.93
CA MET A 35 -5.79 -2.66 -5.81
C MET A 35 -6.60 -2.62 -4.50
N TYR A 36 -7.32 -1.52 -4.24
CA TYR A 36 -8.13 -1.37 -3.02
C TYR A 36 -9.33 -2.30 -3.04
N SER A 37 -10.03 -2.44 -4.17
CA SER A 37 -11.14 -3.38 -4.31
C SER A 37 -10.69 -4.84 -4.14
N LEU A 38 -9.49 -5.18 -4.63
CA LEU A 38 -8.93 -6.52 -4.47
C LEU A 38 -8.47 -6.81 -3.03
N LYS A 39 -7.78 -5.87 -2.41
CA LYS A 39 -7.12 -6.08 -1.10
C LYS A 39 -8.00 -5.72 0.09
N GLY A 40 -8.87 -4.72 -0.03
CA GLY A 40 -9.73 -4.21 1.04
C GLY A 40 -10.54 -5.30 1.75
N PRO A 41 -11.39 -6.07 1.04
CA PRO A 41 -12.19 -7.13 1.68
C PRO A 41 -11.34 -8.20 2.38
N SER A 42 -10.16 -8.49 1.85
CA SER A 42 -9.20 -9.44 2.44
C SER A 42 -8.54 -8.86 3.70
N MET A 43 -8.24 -7.56 3.72
CA MET A 43 -7.68 -6.86 4.86
C MET A 43 -8.67 -6.75 6.01
N VAL A 44 -9.93 -6.41 5.74
CA VAL A 44 -11.01 -6.38 6.75
C VAL A 44 -11.18 -7.75 7.41
N LYS A 45 -11.10 -8.83 6.62
CA LYS A 45 -11.23 -10.21 7.11
C LYS A 45 -9.94 -10.80 7.67
N SER A 46 -8.82 -10.07 7.63
CA SER A 46 -7.48 -10.58 7.94
C SER A 46 -7.10 -11.87 7.16
N LEU A 47 -7.54 -11.99 5.91
CA LEU A 47 -7.30 -13.14 5.04
C LEU A 47 -6.25 -12.79 3.97
N TYR A 48 -5.01 -13.22 4.17
CA TYR A 48 -3.89 -12.84 3.30
C TYR A 48 -3.45 -13.95 2.35
N THR A 49 -4.38 -14.46 1.54
CA THR A 49 -4.05 -15.41 0.47
C THR A 49 -3.02 -14.81 -0.47
N THR A 50 -1.98 -15.58 -0.77
CA THR A 50 -0.82 -15.08 -1.51
C THR A 50 -1.17 -14.87 -2.99
N ALA A 51 -1.47 -13.63 -3.38
CA ALA A 51 -1.50 -13.20 -4.78
C ALA A 51 -0.16 -12.60 -5.22
N PHE A 52 0.53 -11.93 -4.29
CA PHE A 52 1.88 -11.42 -4.47
C PHE A 52 2.63 -11.58 -3.14
N PRO A 53 3.68 -12.43 -3.07
CA PRO A 53 4.39 -12.67 -1.82
C PRO A 53 4.99 -11.39 -1.23
N LEU A 54 4.76 -11.16 0.07
CA LEU A 54 5.24 -9.95 0.77
C LEU A 54 6.78 -9.79 0.67
N LYS A 55 7.51 -10.91 0.69
CA LYS A 55 8.97 -10.92 0.48
C LYS A 55 9.40 -10.34 -0.87
N HIS A 56 8.57 -10.48 -1.91
CA HIS A 56 8.85 -9.91 -3.22
C HIS A 56 8.56 -8.42 -3.24
N GLN A 57 7.46 -7.97 -2.62
CA GLN A 57 7.20 -6.54 -2.42
C GLN A 57 8.33 -5.84 -1.63
N GLN A 58 8.82 -6.47 -0.56
CA GLN A 58 9.96 -5.96 0.21
C GLN A 58 11.24 -5.90 -0.63
N LYS A 59 11.52 -6.96 -1.41
CA LYS A 59 12.66 -7.01 -2.35
C LYS A 59 12.57 -5.88 -3.37
N ASP A 60 11.39 -5.63 -3.96
CA ASP A 60 11.20 -4.57 -4.94
C ASP A 60 11.42 -3.17 -4.33
N MET A 61 10.95 -2.92 -3.10
CA MET A 61 11.23 -1.67 -2.39
C MET A 61 12.73 -1.48 -2.12
N ARG A 62 13.44 -2.54 -1.73
CA ARG A 62 14.91 -2.49 -1.54
C ARG A 62 15.63 -2.15 -2.85
N LEU A 63 15.23 -2.76 -3.96
CA LEU A 63 15.80 -2.48 -5.28
C LEU A 63 15.51 -1.03 -5.71
N ALA A 64 14.29 -0.53 -5.51
CA ALA A 64 13.93 0.85 -5.83
C ALA A 64 14.74 1.87 -5.03
N LEU A 65 14.94 1.64 -3.72
CA LEU A 65 15.79 2.48 -2.88
C LEU A 65 17.26 2.42 -3.29
N GLY A 66 17.77 1.24 -3.62
CA GLY A 66 19.13 1.06 -4.14
C GLY A 66 19.37 1.87 -5.41
N LEU A 67 18.48 1.73 -6.39
CA LEU A 67 18.52 2.50 -7.64
C LEU A 67 18.44 4.01 -7.39
N ALA A 68 17.57 4.46 -6.49
CA ALA A 68 17.48 5.87 -6.13
C ALA A 68 18.80 6.39 -5.54
N GLY A 69 19.47 5.59 -4.70
CA GLY A 69 20.79 5.89 -4.16
C GLY A 69 21.86 6.03 -5.24
N GLU A 70 21.91 5.11 -6.21
CA GLU A 70 22.84 5.15 -7.34
C GLU A 70 22.64 6.41 -8.21
N ILE A 71 21.39 6.74 -8.55
CA ILE A 71 21.06 7.91 -9.36
C ILE A 71 21.41 9.22 -8.61
N ALA A 72 21.09 9.30 -7.30
CA ALA A 72 21.39 10.47 -6.49
C ALA A 72 22.91 10.66 -6.31
N GLY A 73 23.66 9.57 -6.10
CA GLY A 73 25.13 9.60 -6.04
C GLY A 73 25.78 10.00 -7.37
N SER A 74 25.25 9.49 -8.49
CA SER A 74 25.70 9.84 -9.85
C SER A 74 25.52 11.34 -10.16
N LYS A 75 24.43 11.97 -9.67
CA LYS A 75 24.22 13.41 -9.82
C LYS A 75 25.22 14.27 -9.04
N LYS A 76 25.73 13.80 -7.88
CA LYS A 76 26.74 14.52 -7.08
C LYS A 76 28.14 14.48 -7.70
N SER A 77 28.47 13.44 -8.47
CA SER A 77 29.76 13.31 -9.16
C SER A 77 29.88 14.19 -10.43
N ARG A 78 28.79 14.81 -10.89
CA ARG A 78 28.73 15.63 -12.11
C ARG A 78 28.56 17.13 -11.83
N ALA A 79 28.60 17.55 -10.57
CA ALA A 79 28.51 18.93 -10.13
C ALA A 79 29.87 19.43 -9.63
#